data_AF-A0A0A9ECY9-F1
#
_entry.id   AF-A0A0A9ECY9-F1
#
_cell.length_a   1.000
_cell.length_b   1.000
_cell.length_c   1.000
_cell.angle_alpha   90.00
_cell.angle_beta   90.00
_cell.angle_gamma   90.00
#
_symmetry.space_group_name_H-M   'P 1'
#
loop_
_entity.id
_entity.type
_entity.pdbx_description
1 polymer ?
#
loop_
_entity_poly.entity_id
_entity_poly.type
_entity_poly.pdbx_seq_one_letter_code
_entity_poly.pdbx_strand_id
1 'polypeptide(L)'
;MGPHESENHIPLHHEALSAALDNVDEGIPMDEEHTRDEGLLSSTRTRKIARSLHQLFLDQNSKKGANSVSLNQALEGKKRKTSARFFYETLILKSHGLIDVSQEQPYEDITLSPTPQLEAEVQRSGN
;
A
#
# COMPACT_ATOMS: atom_id res chain seq x y z
N MET A 1 -17.37 37.28 -8.74
CA MET A 1 -16.75 37.02 -7.43
C MET A 1 -17.63 36.00 -6.72
N GLY A 2 -17.32 34.71 -6.89
CA GLY A 2 -17.95 33.61 -6.14
C GLY A 2 -16.83 32.80 -5.51
N PRO A 3 -16.97 32.31 -4.26
CA PRO A 3 -15.91 31.57 -3.63
C PRO A 3 -15.73 30.25 -4.37
N HIS A 4 -14.49 29.94 -4.75
CA HIS A 4 -14.12 28.60 -5.15
C HIS A 4 -14.28 27.72 -3.91
N GLU A 5 -15.40 27.01 -3.83
CA GLU A 5 -15.56 25.89 -2.92
C GLU A 5 -14.51 24.86 -3.32
N SER A 6 -13.43 24.82 -2.54
CA SER A 6 -12.46 23.74 -2.58
C SER A 6 -13.19 22.51 -2.06
N GLU A 7 -13.92 21.83 -2.95
CA GLU A 7 -14.49 20.52 -2.67
C GLU A 7 -13.34 19.62 -2.23
N ASN A 8 -13.35 19.26 -0.94
CA ASN A 8 -12.46 18.26 -0.36
C ASN A 8 -12.78 16.91 -0.99
N HIS A 9 -12.29 16.71 -2.21
CA HIS A 9 -12.37 15.46 -2.92
C HIS A 9 -11.29 14.55 -2.33
N ILE A 10 -11.57 13.96 -1.17
CA ILE A 10 -10.78 12.85 -0.65
C ILE A 10 -10.82 11.79 -1.76
N PRO A 11 -9.69 11.44 -2.40
CA PRO A 11 -9.73 10.56 -3.55
C PRO A 11 -10.33 9.21 -3.14
N LEU A 12 -11.36 8.75 -3.85
CA LEU A 12 -12.06 7.46 -3.67
C LEU A 12 -11.14 6.22 -3.53
N HIS A 13 -9.84 6.37 -3.79
CA HIS A 13 -8.84 5.30 -3.73
C HIS A 13 -7.99 5.33 -2.45
N HIS A 14 -7.90 6.46 -1.74
CA HIS A 14 -7.53 6.46 -0.32
C HIS A 14 -8.54 5.62 0.47
N GLU A 15 -9.81 5.62 0.02
CA GLU A 15 -10.85 4.76 0.57
C GLU A 15 -10.62 3.26 0.29
N ALA A 16 -10.11 2.90 -0.89
CA ALA A 16 -9.79 1.50 -1.21
C ALA A 16 -8.61 0.96 -0.40
N LEU A 17 -7.57 1.77 -0.17
CA LEU A 17 -6.50 1.45 0.78
C LEU A 17 -7.01 1.43 2.19
N SER A 18 -7.82 2.41 2.60
CA SER A 18 -8.39 2.39 3.94
C SER A 18 -9.26 1.16 4.16
N ALA A 19 -10.07 0.78 3.19
CA ALA A 19 -10.88 -0.42 3.27
C ALA A 19 -9.98 -1.65 3.35
N ALA A 20 -8.92 -1.76 2.54
CA ALA A 20 -7.96 -2.84 2.68
C ALA A 20 -7.31 -2.87 4.07
N LEU A 21 -6.93 -1.70 4.60
CA LEU A 21 -6.33 -1.49 5.92
C LEU A 21 -7.27 -1.76 7.10
N ASP A 22 -8.56 -1.46 6.94
CA ASP A 22 -9.57 -1.67 7.96
C ASP A 22 -10.00 -3.15 7.95
N ASN A 23 -10.06 -3.78 6.76
CA ASN A 23 -10.29 -5.21 6.59
C ASN A 23 -9.10 -6.08 6.99
N VAL A 24 -7.87 -5.56 7.09
CA VAL A 24 -6.78 -6.36 7.68
C VAL A 24 -7.01 -6.54 9.18
N ASP A 25 -7.64 -5.60 9.90
CA ASP A 25 -7.76 -5.68 11.35
C ASP A 25 -8.78 -6.71 11.88
N GLU A 26 -9.79 -7.04 11.08
CA GLU A 26 -10.84 -8.03 11.38
C GLU A 26 -10.38 -9.47 11.05
N GLY A 27 -10.02 -10.24 12.07
CA GLY A 27 -10.05 -11.71 12.02
C GLY A 27 -8.81 -12.45 11.48
N ILE A 28 -7.79 -11.76 10.95
CA ILE A 28 -6.56 -12.43 10.49
C ILE A 28 -5.47 -12.34 11.57
N PRO A 29 -5.05 -13.47 12.18
CA PRO A 29 -4.09 -13.45 13.27
C PRO A 29 -2.68 -13.07 12.78
N MET A 30 -1.86 -12.49 13.65
CA MET A 30 -0.56 -11.88 13.27
C MET A 30 0.51 -12.92 12.89
N ASP A 31 0.28 -14.18 13.21
CA ASP A 31 1.17 -15.33 13.14
C ASP A 31 0.95 -16.21 11.89
N GLU A 32 0.42 -15.65 10.80
CA GLU A 32 0.47 -16.35 9.51
C GLU A 32 1.93 -16.64 9.16
N GLU A 33 2.32 -17.91 9.20
CA GLU A 33 3.69 -18.35 8.93
C GLU A 33 4.03 -18.04 7.46
N HIS A 34 4.95 -17.10 7.25
CA HIS A 34 5.49 -16.83 5.92
C HIS A 34 6.59 -17.86 5.67
N THR A 35 6.20 -19.08 5.32
CA THR A 35 7.17 -20.11 4.90
C THR A 35 7.87 -19.63 3.63
N ARG A 36 9.18 -19.79 3.59
CA ARG A 36 10.07 -19.24 2.54
C ARG A 36 9.83 -19.83 1.14
N ASP A 37 8.95 -20.83 1.03
CA ASP A 37 8.77 -21.72 -0.12
C ASP A 37 7.34 -21.67 -0.71
N GLU A 38 6.36 -21.13 0.02
CA GLU A 38 5.03 -20.88 -0.54
C GLU A 38 5.01 -19.46 -1.11
N GLY A 39 4.47 -19.29 -2.33
CA GLY A 39 4.66 -18.11 -3.18
C GLY A 39 4.65 -16.74 -2.49
N LEU A 40 5.28 -15.76 -3.16
CA LEU A 40 5.65 -14.43 -2.64
C LEU A 40 4.53 -13.63 -1.92
N LEU A 41 3.27 -13.98 -2.19
CA LEU A 41 2.06 -13.42 -1.57
C LEU A 41 1.21 -14.52 -0.87
N SER A 42 1.82 -15.48 -0.17
CA SER A 42 1.11 -16.59 0.49
C SER A 42 0.04 -16.08 1.47
N SER A 43 0.35 -15.03 2.23
CA SER A 43 -0.61 -14.35 3.09
C SER A 43 -1.72 -13.65 2.29
N THR A 44 -2.97 -13.94 2.64
CA THR A 44 -4.16 -13.24 2.10
C THR A 44 -4.09 -11.74 2.35
N ARG A 45 -3.49 -11.34 3.45
CA ARG A 45 -3.34 -9.95 3.86
C ARG A 45 -2.30 -9.24 3.02
N THR A 46 -1.09 -9.79 2.91
CA THR A 46 -0.02 -9.23 2.07
C THR A 46 -0.47 -9.12 0.62
N ARG A 47 -1.22 -10.11 0.12
CA ARG A 47 -1.85 -10.07 -1.21
C ARG A 47 -2.85 -8.92 -1.37
N LYS A 48 -3.72 -8.68 -0.39
CA LYS A 48 -4.67 -7.54 -0.42
C LYS A 48 -3.92 -6.21 -0.44
N ILE A 49 -2.89 -6.07 0.40
CA ILE A 49 -2.08 -4.84 0.46
C ILE A 49 -1.31 -4.61 -0.85
N ALA A 50 -0.69 -5.66 -1.40
CA ALA A 50 0.00 -5.59 -2.68
C ALA A 50 -0.93 -5.11 -3.81
N ARG A 51 -2.15 -5.66 -3.88
CA ARG A 51 -3.16 -5.24 -4.86
C ARG A 51 -3.58 -3.78 -4.66
N SER A 52 -3.86 -3.37 -3.43
CA SER A 52 -4.26 -2.00 -3.14
C SER A 52 -3.14 -1.00 -3.45
N LEU A 53 -1.88 -1.33 -3.13
CA LEU A 53 -0.72 -0.52 -3.50
C LEU A 53 -0.55 -0.43 -5.02
N HIS A 54 -0.70 -1.55 -5.73
CA HIS A 54 -0.65 -1.56 -7.20
C HIS A 54 -1.69 -0.62 -7.82
N GLN A 55 -2.94 -0.67 -7.36
CA GLN A 55 -3.99 0.25 -7.82
C GLN A 55 -3.66 1.71 -7.50
N LEU A 56 -3.08 1.98 -6.34
CA LEU A 56 -2.67 3.32 -5.94
C LEU A 56 -1.55 3.88 -6.83
N PHE A 57 -0.58 3.06 -7.21
CA PHE A 57 0.49 3.48 -8.11
C PHE A 57 -0.04 3.81 -9.51
N LEU A 58 -0.95 2.99 -10.04
CA LEU A 58 -1.62 3.28 -11.31
C LEU A 58 -2.37 4.62 -11.27
N ASP A 59 -3.07 4.88 -10.17
CA ASP A 59 -3.82 6.13 -9.98
C ASP A 59 -2.90 7.35 -9.89
N GLN A 60 -1.85 7.30 -9.07
CA GLN A 60 -0.86 8.37 -8.97
C GLN A 60 -0.16 8.65 -10.31
N ASN A 61 0.14 7.60 -11.08
CA ASN A 61 0.72 7.76 -12.41
C ASN A 61 -0.25 8.46 -13.37
N SER A 62 -1.54 8.06 -13.37
CA SER A 62 -2.55 8.69 -14.23
C SER A 62 -2.87 10.15 -13.85
N LYS A 63 -2.85 10.48 -12.56
CA LYS A 63 -3.22 11.82 -12.05
C LYS A 63 -2.06 12.81 -12.05
N LYS A 64 -0.85 12.35 -11.69
CA LYS A 64 0.31 13.21 -11.44
C LYS A 64 1.54 12.85 -12.27
N GLY A 65 1.47 11.80 -13.10
CA GLY A 65 2.65 11.26 -13.80
C GLY A 65 3.71 10.72 -12.83
N ALA A 66 3.33 10.45 -11.58
CA ALA A 66 4.24 10.03 -10.52
C ALA A 66 4.02 8.55 -10.21
N ASN A 67 5.08 7.75 -10.28
CA ASN A 67 5.06 6.32 -9.94
C ASN A 67 5.45 6.06 -8.48
N SER A 68 5.07 6.95 -7.56
CA SER A 68 5.46 6.83 -6.17
C SER A 68 4.40 7.39 -5.23
N VAL A 69 4.39 6.89 -4.00
CA VAL A 69 3.39 7.23 -2.97
C VAL A 69 4.12 7.53 -1.67
N SER A 70 3.71 8.62 -1.02
CA SER A 70 4.13 8.93 0.35
C SER A 70 3.38 8.06 1.36
N LEU A 71 4.12 7.44 2.27
CA LEU A 71 3.57 6.62 3.35
C LEU A 71 2.77 7.47 4.33
N ASN A 72 3.23 8.69 4.65
CA ASN A 72 2.49 9.63 5.49
C ASN A 72 1.14 10.00 4.88
N GLN A 73 1.09 10.28 3.58
CA GLN A 73 -0.15 10.57 2.88
C GLN A 73 -1.09 9.35 2.85
N ALA A 74 -0.54 8.16 2.63
CA ALA A 74 -1.34 6.92 2.57
C ALA A 74 -1.92 6.51 3.93
N LEU A 75 -1.30 6.92 5.04
CA LEU A 75 -1.69 6.56 6.39
C LEU A 75 -2.29 7.74 7.18
N GLU A 76 -2.62 8.84 6.49
CA GLU A 76 -3.19 10.02 7.14
C GLU A 76 -4.52 9.67 7.83
N GLY A 77 -4.67 10.08 9.08
CA GLY A 77 -5.85 9.79 9.90
C GLY A 77 -6.02 8.32 10.31
N LYS A 78 -5.06 7.44 10.05
CA LYS A 78 -5.13 6.02 10.44
C LYS A 78 -4.73 5.78 11.89
N LYS A 79 -5.32 4.75 12.49
CA LYS A 79 -4.99 4.31 13.85
C LYS A 79 -3.57 3.75 13.88
N ARG A 80 -2.86 3.97 14.99
CA ARG A 80 -1.49 3.45 15.21
C ARG A 80 -1.32 1.97 14.88
N LYS A 81 -2.27 1.12 15.29
CA LYS A 81 -2.26 -0.33 15.01
C LYS A 81 -2.23 -0.61 13.51
N THR A 82 -3.13 0.04 12.78
CA THR A 82 -3.24 -0.06 11.31
C THR A 82 -1.99 0.45 10.62
N SER A 83 -1.47 1.62 11.03
CA SER A 83 -0.27 2.21 10.45
C SER A 83 0.96 1.32 10.66
N ALA A 84 1.17 0.81 11.87
CA ALA A 84 2.28 -0.10 12.17
C ALA A 84 2.19 -1.40 11.36
N ARG A 85 0.96 -1.92 11.18
CA ARG A 85 0.73 -3.12 10.39
C ARG A 85 1.01 -2.90 8.92
N PHE A 86 0.52 -1.82 8.35
CA PHE A 86 0.83 -1.48 6.96
C PHE A 86 2.33 -1.30 6.74
N PHE A 87 3.01 -0.62 7.67
CA PHE A 87 4.46 -0.48 7.62
C PHE A 87 5.17 -1.84 7.60
N TYR A 88 4.76 -2.79 8.46
CA TYR A 88 5.32 -4.14 8.44
C TYR A 88 5.09 -4.87 7.11
N GLU A 89 3.91 -4.73 6.53
CA GLU A 89 3.57 -5.33 5.23
C GLU A 89 4.40 -4.72 4.09
N THR A 90 4.66 -3.42 4.15
CA THR A 90 5.62 -2.74 3.26
C THR A 90 7.01 -3.38 3.37
N LEU A 91 7.47 -3.75 4.57
CA LEU A 91 8.75 -4.45 4.75
C LEU A 91 8.73 -5.84 4.11
N ILE A 92 7.63 -6.58 4.25
CA ILE A 92 7.45 -7.90 3.59
C ILE A 92 7.56 -7.72 2.08
N LEU A 93 6.77 -6.81 1.49
CA LEU A 93 6.78 -6.54 0.06
C LEU A 93 8.17 -6.11 -0.45
N LYS A 94 8.88 -5.27 0.31
CA LYS A 94 10.25 -4.85 -0.01
C LYS A 94 11.24 -6.00 0.05
N SER A 95 11.15 -6.87 1.06
CA SER A 95 12.04 -8.04 1.22
C SER A 95 11.92 -9.02 0.04
N HIS A 96 10.75 -9.04 -0.59
CA HIS A 96 10.43 -9.84 -1.76
C HIS A 96 10.72 -9.13 -3.10
N GLY A 97 11.21 -7.89 -3.08
CA GLY A 97 11.50 -7.11 -4.28
C GLY A 97 10.27 -6.54 -4.97
N LEU A 98 9.08 -6.69 -4.41
CA LEU A 98 7.83 -6.24 -5.05
C LEU A 98 7.72 -4.71 -5.10
N ILE A 99 8.18 -4.02 -4.07
CA ILE A 99 8.19 -2.56 -4.04
C ILE A 99 9.59 -2.06 -3.73
N ASP A 100 9.85 -0.82 -4.13
CA ASP A 100 10.98 -0.07 -3.63
C ASP A 100 10.54 0.91 -2.54
N VAL A 101 11.44 1.14 -1.58
CA VAL A 101 11.19 1.91 -0.37
C VAL A 101 12.37 2.85 -0.16
N SER A 102 12.12 4.15 -0.18
CA SER A 102 13.13 5.19 -0.01
C SER A 102 12.79 6.10 1.17
N GLN A 103 13.79 6.40 2.00
CA GLN A 103 13.74 7.37 3.08
C GLN A 103 15.02 8.20 3.05
N GLU A 104 14.91 9.51 2.86
CA GLU A 104 16.09 10.38 2.67
C GLU A 104 16.83 10.68 3.98
N GLN A 105 16.10 10.92 5.07
CA GLN A 105 16.67 11.20 6.38
C GLN A 105 15.96 10.40 7.49
N PRO A 106 16.60 10.19 8.65
CA PRO A 106 15.98 9.46 9.74
C PRO A 106 14.64 10.06 10.15
N TYR A 107 13.61 9.22 10.23
CA TYR A 107 12.23 9.60 10.59
C TYR A 107 11.52 10.54 9.61
N GLU A 108 12.12 10.83 8.46
CA GLU A 108 11.42 11.52 7.38
C GLU A 108 10.40 10.61 6.71
N ASP A 109 9.60 11.21 5.85
CA ASP A 109 8.60 10.49 5.08
C ASP A 109 9.23 9.37 4.23
N ILE A 110 8.46 8.29 4.10
CA ILE A 110 8.87 7.11 3.36
C ILE A 110 8.13 7.11 2.03
N THR A 111 8.88 7.05 0.95
CA THR A 111 8.32 6.95 -0.40
C THR A 111 8.33 5.50 -0.87
N LEU A 112 7.19 5.04 -1.35
CA LEU A 112 7.00 3.72 -1.94
C LEU A 112 6.90 3.84 -3.46
N SER A 113 7.49 2.93 -4.21
CA SER A 113 7.33 2.85 -5.67
C SER A 113 7.16 1.40 -6.14
N PRO A 114 6.41 1.16 -7.24
CA PRO A 114 6.22 -0.17 -7.77
C PRO A 114 7.50 -0.67 -8.44
N THR A 115 7.73 -1.97 -8.37
CA THR A 115 8.67 -2.65 -9.28
C THR A 115 7.87 -3.44 -10.33
N PRO A 116 8.52 -3.85 -11.45
CA PRO A 116 7.89 -4.76 -12.41
C PRO A 116 7.42 -6.09 -11.80
N GLN A 117 8.02 -6.52 -10.69
CA GLN A 117 7.65 -7.76 -10.02
C GLN A 117 6.27 -7.67 -9.35
N LEU A 118 5.88 -6.49 -8.86
CA LEU A 118 4.55 -6.29 -8.26
C LEU A 118 3.44 -6.50 -9.29
N GLU A 119 3.60 -5.94 -10.48
CA GLU A 119 2.63 -6.10 -11.56
C GLU A 119 2.50 -7.57 -11.97
N ALA A 120 3.62 -8.25 -12.17
CA ALA A 120 3.65 -9.68 -12.51
C ALA A 120 2.97 -10.55 -11.44
N GLU A 121 3.22 -10.28 -10.16
CA GLU A 121 2.69 -11.10 -9.07
C GLU A 121 1.20 -10.82 -8.79
N VAL A 122 0.76 -9.57 -8.97
CA VAL A 122 -0.67 -9.20 -8.89
C VAL A 122 -1.46 -9.86 -10.02
N GLN A 123 -0.91 -9.91 -11.24
CA GLN A 123 -1.52 -10.61 -12.39
C GLN A 123 -1.55 -12.12 -12.17
N ARG A 124 -0.46 -12.70 -11.66
CA ARG A 124 -0.35 -14.15 -11.36
C ARG A 124 -1.37 -14.61 -10.33
N SER A 125 -1.61 -13.79 -9.31
CA SER A 125 -2.55 -14.08 -8.23
C SER A 125 -4.02 -13.84 -8.62
N GLY A 126 -4.30 -13.41 -9.86
CA GLY A 126 -5.63 -13.02 -10.35
C GLY A 126 -6.46 -14.14 -11.00
N ASN A 127 -5.93 -15.36 -11.10
CA ASN A 127 -6.62 -16.55 -11.61
C ASN A 127 -7.04 -17.50 -10.49
#